data_AF-E4YQI3-F1
#
_entry.id   AF-E4YQI3-F1
#
_cell.length_a   1.000
_cell.length_b   1.000
_cell.length_c   1.000
_cell.angle_alpha   90.00
_cell.angle_beta   90.00
_cell.angle_gamma   90.00
#
_symmetry.space_group_name_H-M   'P 1'
#
loop_
_entity.id
_entity.type
_entity.pdbx_description
1 polymer ?
#
loop_
_entity_poly.entity_id
_entity_poly.type
_entity_poly.pdbx_seq_one_letter_code
_entity_poly.pdbx_strand_id
1 'polypeptide(L)'
;MKQLGQQLQIVKYNCNGLETKIEELDSVIEKFSNFFLKNDRNSCAICLEKYDDKKRIECTLLCGHRSCFECLNKLPYKNCPTCRKAFTNQQIIKLF
;
A
#
# COMPACT_ATOMS: atom_id res chain seq x y z
N MET A 1 0.64 -4.15 51.37
CA MET A 1 -0.49 -3.41 50.77
C MET A 1 -0.07 -2.19 49.94
N LYS A 2 0.79 -1.26 50.43
CA LYS A 2 1.15 -0.03 49.69
C LYS A 2 1.85 -0.25 48.33
N GLN A 3 2.69 -1.28 48.20
CA GLN A 3 3.47 -1.57 46.99
C GLN A 3 2.61 -2.10 45.82
N LEU A 4 1.57 -2.89 46.12
CA LEU A 4 0.65 -3.44 45.11
C LEU A 4 -0.24 -2.34 44.50
N GLY A 5 -0.63 -1.34 45.30
CA GLY A 5 -1.40 -0.18 44.83
C GLY A 5 -0.62 0.70 43.84
N GLN A 6 0.68 0.90 44.08
CA GLN A 6 1.57 1.62 43.17
C GLN A 6 1.77 0.87 41.85
N GLN A 7 1.94 -0.45 41.90
CA GLN A 7 2.05 -1.29 40.70
C GLN A 7 0.77 -1.25 39.86
N LEU A 8 -0.41 -1.36 40.49
CA LEU A 8 -1.70 -1.24 39.80
C LEU A 8 -1.89 0.12 39.12
N GLN A 9 -1.40 1.20 39.74
CA GLN A 9 -1.51 2.54 39.18
C GLN A 9 -0.61 2.75 37.96
N ILE A 10 0.59 2.17 37.96
CA ILE A 10 1.51 2.17 36.81
C ILE A 10 0.89 1.40 35.65
N VAL A 11 0.33 0.21 35.92
CA VAL A 11 -0.33 -0.60 34.89
C VAL A 11 -1.49 0.17 34.27
N LYS A 12 -2.35 0.80 35.09
CA LYS A 12 -3.46 1.64 34.59
C LYS A 12 -2.98 2.79 33.71
N TYR A 13 -1.95 3.52 34.14
CA TYR A 13 -1.38 4.61 33.36
C TYR A 13 -0.84 4.13 32.01
N ASN A 14 -0.14 3.01 32.00
CA ASN A 14 0.40 2.41 30.78
C ASN A 14 -0.70 1.91 29.84
N CYS A 15 -1.76 1.29 30.37
CA CYS A 15 -2.92 0.86 29.60
C CYS A 15 -3.61 2.05 28.94
N ASN A 16 -3.88 3.13 29.68
CA ASN A 16 -4.48 4.34 29.13
C ASN A 16 -3.59 4.95 28.04
N GLY A 17 -2.28 5.01 28.26
CA GLY A 17 -1.33 5.51 27.27
C GLY A 17 -1.24 4.62 26.02
N LEU A 18 -1.53 3.33 26.13
CA LEU A 18 -1.60 2.41 24.99
C LEU A 18 -2.92 2.59 24.22
N GLU A 19 -4.04 2.75 24.93
CA GLU A 19 -5.36 3.02 24.34
C GLU A 19 -5.33 4.29 23.48
N THR A 20 -4.76 5.39 24.00
CA THR A 20 -4.62 6.64 23.23
C THR A 20 -3.79 6.46 21.95
N LYS A 21 -2.71 5.67 22.01
CA LYS A 21 -1.88 5.39 20.83
C LYS A 21 -2.58 4.52 19.79
N ILE A 22 -3.43 3.60 20.23
CA ILE A 22 -4.26 2.80 19.32
C ILE A 22 -5.26 3.70 18.60
N GLU A 23 -5.94 4.59 19.32
CA GLU A 23 -6.87 5.56 18.73
C GLU A 23 -6.19 6.49 17.72
N GLU A 24 -4.98 6.98 18.04
CA GLU A 24 -4.17 7.79 17.11
C GLU A 24 -3.80 7.02 15.84
N LEU A 25 -3.39 5.75 15.99
CA LEU A 25 -3.02 4.90 14.86
C LEU A 25 -4.24 4.57 13.98
N ASP A 26 -5.39 4.26 14.58
CA ASP A 26 -6.64 4.00 13.85
C ASP A 26 -7.08 5.23 13.05
N SER A 27 -6.99 6.43 13.64
CA SER A 27 -7.26 7.68 12.92
C SER A 27 -6.33 7.88 11.72
N VAL A 28 -5.05 7.52 11.85
CA VAL A 28 -4.09 7.58 10.74
C VAL A 28 -4.45 6.56 9.67
N ILE A 29 -4.79 5.33 10.03
CA ILE A 29 -5.19 4.28 9.08
C ILE A 29 -6.45 4.69 8.32
N GLU A 30 -7.46 5.25 8.98
CA GLU A 30 -8.68 5.74 8.32
C GLU A 30 -8.38 6.89 7.35
N LYS A 31 -7.56 7.86 7.76
CA LYS A 31 -7.14 8.97 6.89
C LYS A 31 -6.35 8.47 5.68
N PHE A 32 -5.45 7.51 5.87
CA PHE A 32 -4.67 6.90 4.79
C PHE A 32 -5.59 6.10 3.85
N SER A 33 -6.49 5.29 4.38
CA SER A 33 -7.43 4.47 3.59
C SER A 33 -8.35 5.31 2.71
N ASN A 34 -8.67 6.54 3.12
CA ASN A 34 -9.44 7.49 2.31
C ASN A 34 -8.56 8.27 1.31
N PHE A 35 -7.26 8.42 1.59
CA PHE A 35 -6.32 9.14 0.74
C PHE A 35 -5.78 8.29 -0.41
N PHE A 36 -5.46 7.02 -0.14
CA PHE A 36 -5.24 6.05 -1.19
C PHE A 36 -6.62 5.70 -1.74
N LEU A 37 -6.96 6.29 -2.89
CA LEU A 37 -7.99 5.78 -3.80
C LEU A 37 -8.10 4.27 -3.63
N LYS A 38 -9.32 3.73 -3.55
CA LYS A 38 -9.68 2.30 -3.56
C LYS A 38 -9.17 1.58 -4.83
N ASN A 39 -7.89 1.72 -5.16
CA ASN A 39 -7.15 0.84 -6.02
C ASN A 39 -7.04 -0.45 -5.22
N ASP A 40 -8.06 -1.28 -5.39
CA ASP A 40 -7.98 -2.71 -5.13
C ASP A 40 -6.57 -3.16 -5.56
N ARG A 41 -5.82 -3.73 -4.61
CA ARG A 41 -4.45 -4.21 -4.82
C ARG A 41 -4.35 -5.18 -6.00
N ASN A 42 -5.49 -5.73 -6.41
CA ASN A 42 -5.65 -6.64 -7.53
C ASN A 42 -6.11 -5.91 -8.81
N SER A 43 -5.99 -4.59 -8.88
CA SER A 43 -6.34 -3.77 -10.05
C SER A 43 -5.15 -2.94 -10.55
N CYS A 44 -5.16 -2.69 -11.85
CA CYS A 44 -4.13 -1.89 -12.52
C CYS A 44 -4.24 -0.42 -12.16
N ALA A 45 -3.14 0.21 -11.76
CA ALA A 45 -3.11 1.65 -11.43
C ALA A 45 -3.33 2.59 -12.63
N ILE A 46 -3.31 2.07 -13.87
CA ILE A 46 -3.47 2.87 -15.10
C ILE A 46 -4.90 2.78 -15.62
N CYS A 47 -5.41 1.56 -15.84
CA CYS A 47 -6.76 1.36 -16.38
C CYS A 47 -7.84 1.11 -15.30
N LEU A 48 -7.45 0.98 -14.03
CA LEU A 48 -8.33 0.74 -12.88
C LEU A 48 -9.13 -0.58 -12.91
N GLU A 49 -8.78 -1.46 -13.85
CA GLU A 49 -9.40 -2.78 -14.02
C GLU A 49 -8.65 -3.87 -13.24
N LYS A 50 -9.37 -4.90 -12.79
CA LYS A 50 -8.79 -6.07 -12.11
C LYS A 50 -7.80 -6.82 -13.01
N TYR A 51 -6.75 -7.35 -12.40
CA TYR A 51 -5.81 -8.22 -13.09
C TYR A 51 -6.46 -9.55 -13.48
N ASP A 52 -6.01 -10.10 -14.61
CA ASP A 52 -6.48 -11.37 -15.17
C ASP A 52 -5.30 -12.08 -15.85
N ASP A 53 -5.50 -13.37 -16.17
CA ASP A 53 -4.50 -14.27 -16.74
C ASP A 53 -4.30 -14.10 -18.26
N LYS A 54 -5.01 -13.15 -18.91
CA LYS A 54 -5.05 -13.03 -20.37
C LYS A 54 -4.58 -11.68 -20.87
N LYS A 55 -5.31 -10.62 -20.54
CA LYS A 55 -5.09 -9.25 -21.01
C LYS A 55 -4.41 -8.40 -19.94
N ARG A 56 -4.86 -8.53 -18.68
CA ARG A 56 -4.42 -7.69 -17.57
C ARG A 56 -3.48 -8.44 -16.64
N ILE A 57 -2.46 -9.05 -17.22
CA ILE A 57 -1.42 -9.75 -16.45
C ILE A 57 -0.71 -8.73 -15.55
N GLU A 58 -0.69 -8.98 -14.24
CA GLU A 58 -0.02 -8.11 -13.27
C GLU A 58 1.48 -8.10 -13.55
N CYS A 59 2.04 -6.90 -13.73
CA CYS A 59 3.47 -6.71 -13.93
C CYS A 59 4.04 -5.74 -12.90
N THR A 60 5.32 -5.88 -12.61
CA THR A 60 6.12 -4.91 -11.88
C THR A 60 7.27 -4.38 -12.73
N LEU A 61 7.65 -3.14 -12.47
CA LEU A 61 8.89 -2.56 -13.00
C LEU A 61 10.01 -2.70 -11.95
N LEU A 62 11.27 -2.49 -12.36
CA LEU A 62 12.41 -2.48 -11.43
C LEU A 62 12.31 -1.40 -10.33
N CYS A 63 11.46 -0.38 -10.52
CA CYS A 63 11.16 0.60 -9.48
C CYS A 63 10.11 0.12 -8.44
N GLY A 64 9.61 -1.11 -8.56
CA GLY A 64 8.65 -1.73 -7.63
C GLY A 64 7.18 -1.38 -7.87
N HIS A 65 6.87 -0.48 -8.81
CA HIS A 65 5.49 -0.10 -9.11
C HIS A 65 4.82 -1.07 -10.07
N ARG A 66 3.55 -1.35 -9.79
CA ARG A 66 2.76 -2.39 -10.45
C ARG A 66 1.71 -1.80 -11.41
N SER A 67 1.52 -2.45 -12.54
CA SER A 67 0.52 -2.12 -13.56
C SER A 67 0.35 -3.32 -14.49
N CYS A 68 -0.74 -3.40 -15.26
CA CYS A 68 -0.92 -4.53 -16.17
C CYS A 68 0.02 -4.43 -17.38
N PHE A 69 0.38 -5.59 -17.93
CA PHE A 69 1.28 -5.72 -19.08
C PHE A 69 0.83 -4.85 -20.27
N GLU A 70 -0.47 -4.91 -20.60
CA GLU A 70 -1.03 -4.20 -21.74
C GLU A 70 -0.85 -2.67 -21.61
N CYS A 71 -1.10 -2.11 -20.43
CA CYS A 71 -0.94 -0.67 -20.21
C CYS A 71 0.53 -0.26 -20.30
N LEU A 72 1.44 -0.97 -19.63
CA LEU A 72 2.89 -0.67 -19.70
C LEU A 72 3.44 -0.77 -21.13
N ASN A 73 2.93 -1.72 -21.91
CA ASN A 73 3.36 -1.90 -23.28
C ASN A 73 2.85 -0.77 -24.20
N LYS A 74 1.61 -0.30 -23.98
CA LYS A 74 0.98 0.80 -24.73
C LYS A 74 1.41 2.21 -24.33
N LEU A 75 2.17 2.37 -23.25
CA LEU A 75 2.67 3.68 -22.84
C LEU A 75 3.51 4.32 -23.96
N PRO A 76 3.22 5.58 -24.36
CA PRO A 76 3.96 6.26 -25.42
C PRO A 76 5.41 6.54 -25.02
N TYR A 77 5.61 6.85 -23.74
CA TYR A 77 6.93 7.04 -23.14
C TYR A 77 7.16 5.97 -22.08
N LYS A 78 8.32 5.33 -22.11
CA LYS A 78 8.66 4.24 -21.18
C LYS A 78 9.15 4.80 -19.85
N ASN A 79 8.30 5.57 -19.19
CA ASN A 79 8.48 6.10 -17.85
C ASN A 79 7.38 5.56 -16.94
N CYS A 80 7.75 5.10 -15.74
CA CYS A 80 6.79 4.59 -14.77
C CYS A 80 5.72 5.65 -14.47
N PRO A 81 4.41 5.34 -14.57
CA PRO A 81 3.35 6.33 -14.29
C PRO A 81 3.36 6.85 -12.85
N THR A 82 3.90 6.08 -11.91
CA THR A 82 3.91 6.43 -10.48
C THR A 82 5.13 7.27 -10.09
N CYS A 83 6.34 6.85 -10.47
CA CYS A 83 7.60 7.49 -10.03
C CYS A 83 8.42 8.11 -11.17
N ARG A 84 7.94 8.03 -12.42
CA ARG A 84 8.55 8.59 -13.63
C ARG A 84 9.94 8.04 -14.00
N LYS A 85 10.46 7.05 -13.26
CA LYS A 85 11.71 6.36 -13.62
C LYS A 85 11.56 5.70 -15.00
N ALA A 86 12.54 5.92 -15.86
CA ALA A 86 12.60 5.30 -17.18
C ALA A 86 12.75 3.77 -17.06
N PHE A 87 12.18 3.05 -18.02
CA PHE A 87 12.27 1.60 -18.14
C PHE A 87 12.28 1.18 -19.62
N THR A 88 12.58 -0.09 -19.91
CA THR A 88 12.44 -0.69 -21.24
C THR A 88 11.42 -1.83 -21.23
N ASN A 89 10.95 -2.27 -22.40
CA ASN A 89 10.01 -3.39 -22.47
C ASN A 89 10.58 -4.69 -21.86
N GLN A 90 11.89 -4.92 -21.93
CA GLN A 90 12.53 -6.07 -21.27
C GLN A 90 12.53 -5.98 -19.73
N GLN A 91 12.34 -4.78 -19.18
CA GLN A 91 12.29 -4.53 -17.74
C GLN A 91 10.87 -4.62 -17.17
N ILE A 92 9.89 -5.03 -17.98
CA ILE A 92 8.53 -5.35 -17.52
C ILE A 92 8.51 -6.80 -17.06
N ILE A 93 8.36 -7.03 -15.75
CA ILE A 93 8.36 -8.36 -15.15
C ILE A 93 6.92 -8.78 -14.88
N LYS A 94 6.45 -9.84 -15.55
CA LYS A 94 5.14 -10.47 -15.27
C LYS A 94 5.23 -11.26 -13.96
N LEU A 95 4.24 -11.12 -13.08
CA LEU A 95 4.27 -11.75 -11.76
C LEU A 95 3.63 -13.15 -11.75
N PHE A 96 2.66 -13.42 -12.61
CA PHE A 96 1.95 -14.71 -12.72
C PHE A 96 1.52 -14.96 -14.16
#